data_AF-A0A843HCS1-F1
#
_entry.id   AF-A0A843HCS1-F1
#
_cell.length_a   1.000
_cell.length_b   1.000
_cell.length_c   1.000
_cell.angle_alpha   90.00
_cell.angle_beta   90.00
_cell.angle_gamma   90.00
#
_symmetry.space_group_name_H-M   'P 1'
#
loop_
_entity.id
_entity.type
_entity.pdbx_description
1 polymer ?
#
loop_
_entity_poly.entity_id
_entity_poly.type
_entity_poly.pdbx_seq_one_letter_code
_entity_poly.pdbx_strand_id
1 'polypeptide(L)'
;MLETFVGECPEGFEADHIDRNRANNNLENLRWVSRKDNNMNKGKRNTVSSDCKKQVKCVETGEIFKNSNIAAKTMFPDNKSYHVADYIRHVCRHDYGFKSYKGFTFEFVD
;
A
#
# COMPACT_ATOMS: atom_id res chain seq x y z
N MET A 1 -19.33 22.43 14.63
CA MET A 1 -18.50 23.30 15.50
C MET A 1 -17.80 24.38 14.69
N LEU A 2 -17.21 24.09 13.52
CA LEU A 2 -16.56 25.12 12.68
C LEU A 2 -17.53 26.16 12.09
N GLU A 3 -18.72 25.73 11.69
CA GLU A 3 -19.76 26.60 11.10
C GLU A 3 -20.19 27.75 12.01
N THR A 4 -20.18 27.53 13.32
CA THR A 4 -20.58 28.51 14.33
C THR A 4 -19.59 29.69 14.43
N PHE A 5 -18.31 29.47 14.08
CA PHE A 5 -17.26 30.46 14.25
C PHE A 5 -16.71 31.03 12.93
N VAL A 6 -16.75 30.24 11.85
CA VAL A 6 -16.17 30.58 10.54
C VAL A 6 -17.25 30.85 9.48
N GLY A 7 -18.50 30.48 9.75
CA GLY A 7 -19.61 30.59 8.80
C GLY A 7 -19.84 29.30 8.02
N GLU A 8 -20.81 29.33 7.12
CA GLU A 8 -21.26 28.16 6.35
C GLU A 8 -20.12 27.49 5.57
N CYS A 9 -20.17 26.17 5.48
CA CYS A 9 -19.22 25.41 4.69
C CYS A 9 -19.35 25.80 3.20
N PRO A 10 -18.27 26.26 2.54
CA PRO A 10 -18.28 26.47 1.10
C PRO A 10 -18.62 25.18 0.34
N GLU A 11 -19.26 25.31 -0.83
CA GLU A 11 -19.63 24.15 -1.65
C GLU A 11 -18.39 23.33 -2.04
N GLY A 12 -18.44 22.02 -1.79
CA GLY A 12 -17.33 21.09 -2.10
C GLY A 12 -16.20 21.05 -1.07
N PHE A 13 -16.35 21.76 0.05
CA PHE A 13 -15.40 21.74 1.17
C PHE A 13 -15.90 20.83 2.30
N GLU A 14 -15.00 20.48 3.21
CA GLU A 14 -15.25 19.71 4.41
C GLU A 14 -14.36 20.18 5.57
N ALA A 15 -14.78 19.93 6.80
CA ALA A 15 -14.01 20.29 7.99
C ALA A 15 -12.82 19.30 8.16
N ASP A 16 -11.62 19.84 8.23
CA ASP A 16 -10.37 19.10 8.45
C ASP A 16 -9.69 19.57 9.74
N HIS A 17 -9.08 18.61 10.44
CA HIS A 17 -8.26 18.87 11.61
C HIS A 17 -6.81 18.94 11.15
N ILE A 18 -6.18 20.10 11.29
CA ILE A 18 -4.82 20.35 10.81
C ILE A 18 -3.84 19.33 11.42
N ASP A 19 -4.00 19.01 12.71
CA ASP A 19 -3.20 18.03 13.44
C ASP A 19 -3.64 16.55 13.25
N ARG A 20 -4.71 16.30 12.50
CA ARG A 20 -5.35 14.98 12.29
C ARG A 20 -5.89 14.30 13.56
N ASN A 21 -6.00 15.02 14.67
CA ASN A 21 -6.60 14.54 15.90
C ASN A 21 -8.04 15.02 16.02
N ARG A 22 -9.00 14.12 15.79
CA ARG A 22 -10.45 14.42 15.89
C ARG A 22 -10.92 14.84 17.29
N ALA A 23 -10.09 14.65 18.32
CA ALA A 23 -10.40 15.12 19.67
C ALA A 23 -9.98 16.59 19.91
N ASN A 24 -9.08 17.14 19.09
CA ASN A 24 -8.60 18.52 19.22
C ASN A 24 -9.52 19.49 18.45
N ASN A 25 -10.59 19.94 19.12
CA ASN A 25 -11.61 20.80 18.52
C ASN A 25 -11.30 22.31 18.62
N ASN A 26 -10.05 22.69 18.90
CA ASN A 26 -9.67 24.10 18.94
C ASN A 26 -9.89 24.75 17.58
N LEU A 27 -10.43 25.97 17.56
CA LEU A 27 -10.78 26.68 16.31
C LEU A 27 -9.55 26.84 15.39
N GLU A 28 -8.39 27.13 15.97
CA GLU A 28 -7.12 27.24 15.24
C GLU A 28 -6.66 25.92 14.61
N ASN A 29 -7.16 24.78 15.10
CA ASN A 29 -6.87 23.44 14.58
C ASN A 29 -7.86 22.99 13.49
N LEU A 30 -8.90 23.77 13.20
CA LEU A 30 -9.94 23.43 12.24
C LEU A 30 -9.88 24.32 11.01
N ARG A 31 -10.10 23.74 9.82
CA ARG A 31 -10.19 24.48 8.56
C ARG A 31 -11.22 23.88 7.61
N TRP A 32 -11.74 24.70 6.71
CA TRP A 32 -12.40 24.21 5.51
C TRP A 32 -11.33 23.79 4.49
N VAL A 33 -11.44 22.58 3.98
CA VAL A 33 -10.55 22.05 2.94
C VAL A 33 -11.38 21.43 1.82
N SER A 34 -10.92 21.50 0.57
CA SER A 34 -11.59 20.76 -0.50
C SER A 34 -11.42 19.25 -0.30
N ARG A 35 -12.37 18.44 -0.78
CA ARG A 35 -12.24 16.97 -0.74
C ARG A 35 -10.96 16.46 -1.41
N LYS A 36 -10.49 17.16 -2.44
CA LYS A 36 -9.25 16.83 -3.14
C LYS A 36 -8.04 17.04 -2.23
N ASP A 37 -7.97 18.20 -1.58
CA ASP A 37 -6.85 18.56 -0.72
C ASP A 37 -6.86 17.74 0.58
N ASN A 38 -8.03 17.41 1.13
CA ASN A 38 -8.12 16.50 2.28
C ASN A 38 -7.60 15.09 1.93
N ASN A 39 -7.93 14.59 0.74
CA ASN A 39 -7.41 13.31 0.27
C ASN A 39 -5.90 13.34 0.06
N MET A 40 -5.34 14.45 -0.42
CA MET A 40 -3.89 14.65 -0.52
C MET A 40 -3.22 14.75 0.86
N ASN A 41 -3.96 15.20 1.87
CA ASN A 41 -3.50 15.27 3.26
C ASN A 41 -3.54 13.91 3.99
N LYS A 42 -3.97 12.82 3.33
CA LYS A 42 -3.74 11.47 3.86
C LYS A 42 -2.26 11.17 3.74
N GLY A 43 -1.55 11.14 4.88
CA GLY A 43 -0.14 10.74 4.92
C GLY A 43 0.11 9.43 4.18
N LYS A 44 1.33 9.22 3.67
CA LYS A 44 1.72 7.98 2.98
C LYS A 44 1.28 6.79 3.84
N ARG A 45 0.26 6.05 3.42
CA ARG A 45 -0.07 4.78 4.05
C ARG A 45 1.16 3.91 3.86
N ASN A 46 1.74 3.41 4.95
CA ASN A 46 2.73 2.33 4.89
C ASN A 46 2.01 1.04 4.44
N THR A 47 1.55 0.99 3.19
CA THR A 47 0.88 -0.16 2.57
C THR A 47 1.85 -1.23 2.10
N VAL A 48 3.15 -1.03 2.34
CA VAL A 48 4.18 -1.98 1.97
C VAL A 48 4.04 -3.20 2.89
N SER A 49 3.40 -4.25 2.36
CA SER A 49 3.23 -5.53 3.06
C SER A 49 4.57 -6.03 3.59
N SER A 50 4.60 -6.55 4.82
CA SER A 50 5.78 -7.21 5.41
C SER A 50 6.36 -8.29 4.49
N ASP A 51 5.51 -8.92 3.67
CA ASP A 51 5.91 -10.00 2.78
C ASP A 51 6.84 -9.53 1.65
N CYS A 52 6.83 -8.25 1.27
CA CYS A 52 7.79 -7.76 0.28
C CYS A 52 9.24 -7.75 0.80
N LYS A 53 9.44 -7.94 2.11
CA LYS A 53 10.74 -8.03 2.78
C LYS A 53 11.16 -9.47 3.05
N LYS A 54 10.25 -10.44 2.95
CA LYS A 54 10.53 -11.86 3.19
C LYS A 54 11.35 -12.44 2.03
N GLN A 55 12.26 -13.35 2.36
CA GLN A 55 12.95 -14.15 1.35
C GLN A 55 11.96 -15.11 0.69
N VAL A 56 12.20 -15.40 -0.59
CA VAL A 56 11.39 -16.34 -1.36
C VAL A 56 12.28 -17.37 -2.00
N LYS A 57 11.87 -18.63 -1.97
CA LYS A 57 12.54 -19.74 -2.65
C LYS A 57 11.74 -20.12 -3.89
N CYS A 58 12.40 -20.27 -5.02
CA CYS A 58 11.82 -20.94 -6.18
C CYS A 58 11.88 -22.46 -5.94
N VAL A 59 10.74 -23.14 -6.01
CA VAL A 59 10.64 -24.57 -5.71
C VAL A 59 11.38 -25.40 -6.75
N GLU A 60 11.27 -25.02 -8.03
CA GLU A 60 11.83 -25.78 -9.15
C GLU A 60 13.35 -25.65 -9.25
N THR A 61 13.91 -24.46 -9.01
CA THR A 61 15.37 -24.23 -9.10
C THR A 61 16.08 -24.41 -7.76
N GLY A 62 15.34 -24.35 -6.65
CA GLY A 62 15.89 -24.30 -5.30
C GLY A 62 16.54 -22.97 -4.93
N GLU A 63 16.58 -21.99 -5.84
CA GLU A 63 17.23 -20.70 -5.64
C GLU A 63 16.46 -19.84 -4.63
N ILE A 64 17.21 -19.22 -3.69
CA ILE A 64 16.65 -18.35 -2.66
C ILE A 64 16.98 -16.90 -2.99
N PHE A 65 15.94 -16.08 -3.07
CA PHE A 65 16.03 -14.66 -3.33
C PHE A 65 15.79 -13.86 -2.05
N LYS A 66 16.47 -12.72 -1.94
CA LYS A 66 16.29 -11.78 -0.80
C LYS A 66 14.84 -11.33 -0.62
N ASN A 67 14.09 -11.22 -1.72
CA ASN A 67 12.65 -10.97 -1.73
C ASN A 67 12.05 -11.21 -3.13
N SER A 68 10.71 -11.12 -3.21
CA SER A 68 9.98 -11.33 -4.47
C SER A 68 10.29 -10.31 -5.57
N ASN A 69 10.78 -9.10 -5.25
CA ASN A 69 11.23 -8.14 -6.28
C ASN A 69 12.54 -8.58 -6.93
N ILE A 70 13.46 -9.16 -6.16
CA ILE A 70 14.70 -9.71 -6.71
C ILE A 70 14.39 -10.94 -7.56
N ALA A 71 13.57 -11.88 -7.05
CA ALA A 71 13.12 -13.03 -7.82
C ALA A 71 12.49 -12.62 -9.16
N ALA A 72 11.57 -11.65 -9.13
CA ALA A 72 10.91 -11.12 -10.32
C ALA A 72 11.89 -10.56 -11.35
N LYS A 73 12.87 -9.75 -10.91
CA LYS A 73 13.86 -9.12 -11.81
C LYS A 73 14.84 -10.14 -12.38
N THR A 74 15.27 -11.09 -11.57
CA THR A 74 16.28 -12.10 -11.97
C THR A 74 15.68 -13.13 -12.91
N MET A 75 14.51 -13.69 -12.57
CA MET A 75 13.92 -14.79 -13.33
C MET A 75 13.05 -14.33 -14.51
N PHE A 76 12.45 -13.14 -14.42
CA PHE A 76 11.48 -12.66 -15.40
C PHE A 76 11.78 -11.21 -15.83
N PRO A 77 12.98 -10.93 -16.40
CA PRO A 77 13.42 -9.57 -16.71
C PRO A 77 12.53 -8.86 -17.74
N ASP A 78 11.89 -9.60 -18.64
CA ASP A 78 10.98 -9.05 -19.66
C ASP A 78 9.62 -8.59 -19.10
N ASN A 79 9.35 -8.90 -17.83
CA ASN A 79 8.09 -8.59 -17.18
C ASN A 79 8.21 -7.44 -16.18
N LYS A 80 7.11 -6.70 -16.00
CA LYS A 80 7.04 -5.62 -15.01
C LYS A 80 7.26 -6.19 -13.61
N SER A 81 8.45 -5.95 -13.05
CA SER A 81 8.89 -6.55 -11.78
C SER A 81 7.88 -6.40 -10.64
N TYR A 82 7.22 -5.24 -10.49
CA TYR A 82 6.21 -5.04 -9.45
C TYR A 82 5.01 -5.99 -9.57
N HIS A 83 4.56 -6.29 -10.80
CA HIS A 83 3.44 -7.17 -11.07
C HIS A 83 3.82 -8.63 -10.80
N VAL A 84 5.02 -9.03 -11.23
CA VAL A 84 5.53 -10.39 -10.98
C VAL A 84 5.80 -10.60 -9.50
N ALA A 85 6.43 -9.64 -8.83
CA ALA A 85 6.71 -9.71 -7.39
C ALA A 85 5.43 -9.77 -6.54
N ASP A 86 4.34 -9.15 -7.00
CA ASP A 86 3.02 -9.24 -6.40
C ASP A 86 2.40 -10.61 -6.61
N TYR A 87 2.44 -11.13 -7.84
CA TYR A 87 1.97 -12.47 -8.17
C TYR A 87 2.73 -13.55 -7.38
N ILE A 88 4.07 -13.47 -7.30
CA ILE A 88 4.90 -14.37 -6.49
C ILE A 88 4.42 -14.37 -5.03
N ARG A 89 4.13 -13.20 -4.46
CA ARG A 89 3.62 -13.12 -3.08
C ARG A 89 2.25 -13.78 -2.93
N HIS A 90 1.37 -13.67 -3.92
CA HIS A 90 0.08 -14.39 -3.92
C HIS A 90 0.28 -15.91 -3.99
N VAL A 91 1.23 -16.37 -4.80
CA VAL A 91 1.62 -17.80 -4.87
C VAL A 91 2.14 -18.28 -3.51
N CYS A 92 3.06 -17.55 -2.88
CA CYS A 92 3.60 -17.89 -1.56
C CYS A 92 2.54 -17.94 -0.44
N ARG A 93 1.43 -17.19 -0.58
CA ARG A 93 0.30 -17.22 0.37
C ARG A 93 -0.74 -18.29 0.05
N HIS A 94 -0.60 -18.96 -1.09
CA HIS A 94 -1.61 -19.87 -1.64
C HIS A 94 -2.98 -19.19 -1.84
N ASP A 95 -2.97 -17.94 -2.28
CA ASP A 95 -4.20 -17.20 -2.58
C ASP A 95 -4.96 -17.87 -3.74
N TYR A 96 -6.31 -17.92 -3.63
CA TYR A 96 -7.14 -18.60 -4.62
C TYR A 96 -6.90 -18.05 -6.04
N GLY A 97 -6.57 -18.95 -6.97
CA GLY A 97 -6.26 -18.62 -8.36
C GLY A 97 -4.78 -18.34 -8.65
N PHE A 98 -3.91 -18.28 -7.64
CA PHE A 98 -2.48 -18.01 -7.79
C PHE A 98 -1.65 -19.26 -7.47
N LYS A 99 -1.56 -20.18 -8.43
CA LYS A 99 -0.86 -21.47 -8.24
C LYS A 99 0.63 -21.41 -8.60
N SER A 100 0.97 -20.71 -9.67
CA SER A 100 2.33 -20.62 -10.21
C SER A 100 2.43 -19.42 -11.14
N TYR A 101 3.62 -18.83 -11.29
CA TYR A 101 3.88 -17.81 -12.30
C TYR A 101 4.73 -18.39 -13.42
N LYS A 102 4.19 -18.44 -14.65
CA LYS A 102 4.86 -19.00 -15.83
C LYS A 102 5.45 -20.41 -15.61
N GLY A 103 4.77 -21.24 -14.82
CA GLY A 103 5.21 -22.61 -14.49
C GLY A 103 6.17 -22.72 -13.31
N PHE A 104 6.53 -21.61 -12.66
CA PHE A 104 7.35 -21.61 -11.44
C PHE A 104 6.50 -21.37 -10.19
N THR A 105 6.86 -22.06 -9.12
CA THR A 105 6.22 -22.02 -7.80
C THR A 105 7.19 -21.40 -6.80
N PHE A 106 6.63 -20.66 -5.83
CA PHE A 106 7.41 -19.91 -4.87
C PHE A 106 6.87 -20.09 -3.46
N GLU A 107 7.78 -20.20 -2.49
CA GLU A 107 7.48 -20.33 -1.07
C GLU A 107 8.25 -19.27 -0.28
N PHE A 108 7.66 -18.77 0.81
CA PHE A 108 8.42 -17.95 1.74
C PHE A 108 9.43 -18.81 2.48
N VAL A 109 10.61 -18.24 2.73
CA VAL A 109 11.59 -18.85 3.63
C VAL A 109 11.29 -18.36 5.05
N ASP A 110 11.13 -19.30 5.98
CA ASP A 110 10.94 -19.03 7.41
C ASP A 110 12.22 -18.51 8.09
#